data_AF-A0A9P3CM50-F1
#
_entry.id   AF-A0A9P3CM50-F1
#
_cell.length_a   1.000
_cell.length_b   1.000
_cell.length_c   1.000
_cell.angle_alpha   90.00
_cell.angle_beta   90.00
_cell.angle_gamma   90.00
#
_symmetry.space_group_name_H-M   'P 1'
#
loop_
_entity.id
_entity.type
_entity.pdbx_description
1 polymer ?
#
loop_
_entity_poly.entity_id
_entity_poly.type
_entity_poly.pdbx_seq_one_letter_code
_entity_poly.pdbx_strand_id
1 'polypeptide(L)'
;MGGGSGQGGPGLKDANEPFRLVKGEWGDPRSLHQKGIVTYAVSRNRLNPLAGAFKAAVFNTARRTRGQILYWGIPMLLAYSAMQWANQKNAYLNSKAGRAENNEKA
;
A
#
# COMPACT_ATOMS: atom_id res chain seq x y z
N MET A 1 -1.26 54.29 2.49
CA MET A 1 -2.54 54.43 1.76
C MET A 1 -2.88 53.08 1.14
N GLY A 2 -4.02 52.50 1.52
CA GLY A 2 -4.67 51.29 0.93
C GLY A 2 -3.99 49.95 1.26
N GLY A 3 -4.56 48.98 1.99
CA GLY A 3 -5.94 48.74 2.41
C GLY A 3 -6.66 47.76 1.47
N GLY A 4 -6.87 46.50 1.91
CA GLY A 4 -7.78 45.51 1.30
C GLY A 4 -7.17 44.11 1.14
N SER A 5 -7.09 43.27 2.17
CA SER A 5 -8.13 42.33 2.66
C SER A 5 -8.36 41.08 1.80
N GLY A 6 -7.45 40.11 1.91
CA GLY A 6 -7.73 38.69 1.71
C GLY A 6 -7.52 37.99 3.05
N GLN A 7 -8.62 37.53 3.65
CA GLN A 7 -8.68 36.95 5.00
C GLN A 7 -7.68 35.79 5.17
N GLY A 8 -6.54 36.06 5.78
CA GLY A 8 -5.80 35.05 6.52
C GLY A 8 -6.63 34.71 7.75
N GLY A 9 -7.37 33.60 7.68
CA GLY A 9 -8.17 33.12 8.80
C GLY A 9 -7.31 33.05 10.08
N PRO A 10 -7.91 33.25 11.27
CA PRO A 10 -7.17 33.47 12.49
C PRO A 10 -6.20 32.31 12.75
N GLY A 11 -4.91 32.59 12.63
CA GLY A 11 -3.89 31.78 13.27
C GLY A 11 -4.22 31.71 14.75
N LEU A 12 -4.36 30.49 15.26
CA LEU A 12 -4.80 30.10 16.60
C LEU A 12 -6.29 30.32 16.89
N LYS A 13 -7.14 29.28 16.71
CA LYS A 13 -8.35 29.09 17.57
C LYS A 13 -8.80 27.66 17.86
N ASP A 14 -8.08 26.62 17.46
CA ASP A 14 -8.36 25.27 17.99
C ASP A 14 -7.14 24.75 18.75
N ALA A 15 -6.93 25.31 19.96
CA ALA A 15 -5.87 24.88 20.89
C ALA A 15 -6.08 23.45 21.44
N ASN A 16 -7.14 22.77 21.00
CA ASN A 16 -7.58 21.47 21.53
C ASN A 16 -7.56 20.33 20.49
N GLU A 17 -6.96 20.53 19.30
CA GLU A 17 -6.87 19.48 18.27
C GLU A 17 -5.40 19.05 18.07
N PRO A 18 -4.81 18.26 19.00
CA PRO A 18 -3.38 17.99 19.04
C PRO A 18 -2.81 17.16 17.87
N PHE A 19 -3.59 16.79 16.87
CA PHE A 19 -3.18 15.83 15.82
C PHE A 19 -3.83 16.00 14.45
N ARG A 20 -4.29 17.20 14.06
CA ARG A 20 -4.82 17.38 12.69
C ARG A 20 -3.67 17.35 11.68
N LEU A 21 -3.45 16.18 11.08
CA LEU A 21 -2.48 15.94 9.99
C LEU A 21 -2.89 16.68 8.72
N VAL A 22 -2.74 17.99 8.72
CA VAL A 22 -2.85 18.84 7.53
C VAL A 22 -1.46 19.01 6.97
N LYS A 23 -1.27 18.74 5.68
CA LYS A 23 -0.02 18.98 4.97
C LYS A 23 0.54 20.37 5.33
N GLY A 24 1.76 20.41 5.84
CA GLY A 24 2.52 21.65 6.06
C GLY A 24 3.29 22.09 4.83
N GLU A 25 3.86 23.29 4.90
CA GLU A 25 4.74 23.86 3.88
C GLU A 25 6.19 23.94 4.40
N TRP A 26 7.13 24.29 3.55
CA TRP A 26 8.51 24.53 3.98
C TRP A 26 8.56 25.64 5.04
N GLY A 27 9.21 25.38 6.17
CA GLY A 27 9.30 26.30 7.31
C GLY A 27 8.19 26.13 8.36
N ASP A 28 7.02 25.58 8.00
CA ASP A 28 5.98 25.15 8.94
C ASP A 28 5.40 23.79 8.49
N PRO A 29 6.10 22.67 8.82
CA PRO A 29 5.68 21.34 8.43
C PRO A 29 4.47 20.83 9.23
N ARG A 30 3.91 21.62 10.17
CA ARG A 30 2.79 21.22 11.05
C ARG A 30 3.01 19.87 11.73
N SER A 31 4.27 19.56 12.01
CA SER A 31 4.73 18.34 12.70
C SER A 31 5.10 18.67 14.14
N LEU A 32 5.31 17.65 14.96
CA LEU A 32 5.82 17.81 16.32
C LEU A 32 7.18 18.53 16.28
N HIS A 33 7.42 19.40 17.27
CA HIS A 33 8.69 20.10 17.39
C HIS A 33 9.86 19.12 17.57
N GLN A 34 10.89 19.25 16.74
CA GLN A 34 12.09 18.40 16.76
C GLN A 34 13.28 19.20 17.27
N LYS A 35 13.98 18.71 18.29
CA LYS A 35 15.20 19.31 18.84
C LYS A 35 16.23 18.22 19.14
N GLY A 36 17.49 18.45 18.79
CA GLY A 36 18.60 17.54 19.11
C GLY A 36 18.83 16.39 18.14
N ILE A 37 18.13 16.34 17.01
CA ILE A 37 18.36 15.34 15.95
C ILE A 37 19.41 15.86 14.99
N VAL A 38 20.49 15.10 14.78
CA VAL A 38 21.55 15.43 13.83
C VAL A 38 21.57 14.39 12.72
N THR A 39 21.42 14.84 11.47
CA THR A 39 21.38 13.98 10.29
C THR A 39 22.60 14.23 9.42
N TYR A 40 23.29 13.14 9.05
CA TYR A 40 24.45 13.18 8.16
C TYR A 40 24.09 12.59 6.80
N ALA A 41 24.62 13.19 5.73
CA ALA A 41 24.45 12.70 4.37
C ALA A 41 25.74 12.89 3.57
N VAL A 42 25.96 12.01 2.58
CA VAL A 42 27.07 12.09 1.63
C VAL A 42 26.53 12.48 0.26
N SER A 43 27.26 13.31 -0.48
CA SER A 43 26.89 13.68 -1.86
C SER A 43 26.77 12.44 -2.76
N ARG A 44 25.71 12.36 -3.55
CA ARG A 44 25.40 11.20 -4.41
C ARG A 44 26.48 10.94 -5.47
N ASN A 45 27.19 11.99 -5.90
CA ASN A 45 28.27 11.87 -6.89
C ASN A 45 29.52 11.16 -6.33
N ARG A 46 29.55 10.91 -5.01
CA ARG A 46 30.64 10.22 -4.31
C ARG A 46 30.26 8.80 -3.90
N LEU A 47 29.05 8.35 -4.23
CA LEU A 47 28.54 7.00 -3.95
C LEU A 47 28.42 6.21 -5.24
N ASN A 48 28.59 4.88 -5.16
CA ASN A 48 28.20 3.99 -6.24
C ASN A 48 26.71 3.61 -6.06
N PRO A 49 25.81 4.00 -6.99
CA PRO A 49 24.37 3.87 -6.82
C PRO A 49 23.86 2.42 -6.73
N LEU A 50 24.61 1.44 -7.25
CA LEU A 50 24.22 0.02 -7.24
C LEU A 50 25.13 -0.85 -6.38
N ALA A 51 26.02 -0.25 -5.59
CA ALA A 51 26.90 -1.01 -4.70
C ALA A 51 26.08 -1.88 -3.75
N GLY A 52 26.30 -3.20 -3.81
CA GLY A 52 25.63 -4.17 -2.97
C GLY A 52 24.15 -4.41 -3.30
N ALA A 53 23.62 -3.84 -4.39
CA ALA A 53 22.21 -3.97 -4.75
C ALA A 53 21.77 -5.42 -4.91
N PHE A 54 22.59 -6.30 -5.51
CA PHE A 54 22.22 -7.71 -5.69
C PHE A 54 22.06 -8.46 -4.36
N LYS A 55 23.07 -8.39 -3.48
CA LYS A 55 23.03 -9.00 -2.14
C LYS A 55 21.91 -8.40 -1.31
N ALA A 56 21.79 -7.07 -1.29
CA ALA A 56 20.77 -6.38 -0.50
C ALA A 56 19.35 -6.67 -1.02
N ALA A 57 19.14 -6.64 -2.34
CA ALA A 57 17.82 -6.83 -2.94
C ALA A 57 17.28 -8.24 -2.71
N VAL A 58 18.08 -9.29 -2.94
CA VAL A 58 17.60 -10.67 -2.81
C VAL A 58 17.16 -10.96 -1.37
N PHE A 59 18.03 -10.70 -0.39
CA PHE A 59 17.74 -11.04 1.00
C PHE A 59 16.71 -10.09 1.64
N ASN A 60 16.74 -8.80 1.32
CA ASN A 60 15.76 -7.86 1.85
C ASN A 60 14.36 -8.11 1.26
N THR A 61 14.28 -8.40 -0.04
CA THR A 61 13.00 -8.72 -0.69
C THR A 61 12.45 -10.02 -0.14
N ALA A 62 13.25 -11.09 -0.04
CA ALA A 62 12.80 -12.36 0.54
C ALA A 62 12.25 -12.19 1.97
N ARG A 63 12.96 -11.43 2.83
CA ARG A 63 12.51 -11.14 4.20
C ARG A 63 11.19 -10.36 4.22
N ARG A 64 11.03 -9.34 3.36
CA ARG A 64 9.81 -8.52 3.28
C ARG A 64 8.62 -9.34 2.75
N THR A 65 8.83 -10.13 1.70
CA THR A 65 7.80 -10.98 1.12
C THR A 65 7.34 -12.05 2.11
N ARG A 66 8.24 -12.66 2.88
CA ARG A 66 7.87 -13.67 3.90
C ARG A 66 6.85 -13.14 4.92
N GLY A 67 6.97 -11.89 5.36
CA GLY A 67 6.03 -11.30 6.32
C GLY A 67 4.64 -11.03 5.74
N GLN A 68 4.53 -10.93 4.41
CA GLN A 68 3.31 -10.54 3.72
C GLN A 68 2.65 -11.67 2.93
N ILE A 69 3.38 -12.73 2.62
CA ILE A 69 2.94 -13.80 1.72
C ILE A 69 1.64 -14.47 2.17
N LEU A 70 1.37 -14.54 3.47
CA LEU A 70 0.14 -15.16 3.97
C LEU A 70 -1.09 -14.27 3.79
N TYR A 71 -0.92 -12.94 3.85
CA TYR A 71 -2.05 -12.01 3.75
C TYR A 71 -2.65 -11.98 2.35
N TRP A 72 -1.83 -12.09 1.31
CA TRP A 72 -2.30 -12.08 -0.08
C TRP A 72 -2.20 -13.45 -0.75
N GLY A 73 -1.24 -14.29 -0.37
CA GLY A 73 -1.05 -15.60 -0.98
C GLY A 73 -2.17 -16.58 -0.66
N ILE A 74 -2.67 -16.59 0.59
CA ILE A 74 -3.81 -17.43 0.98
C ILE A 74 -5.08 -17.08 0.20
N PRO A 75 -5.56 -15.81 0.17
CA PRO A 75 -6.77 -15.49 -0.60
C PRO A 75 -6.60 -15.73 -2.10
N MET A 76 -5.42 -15.49 -2.67
CA MET A 76 -5.15 -15.79 -4.08
C MET A 76 -5.22 -17.29 -4.39
N LEU A 77 -4.68 -18.14 -3.52
CA LEU A 77 -4.73 -19.59 -3.68
C LEU A 77 -6.16 -20.11 -3.55
N LEU A 78 -6.92 -19.61 -2.58
CA LEU A 78 -8.34 -19.94 -2.43
C LEU A 78 -9.15 -19.53 -3.66
N ALA A 79 -8.98 -18.29 -4.13
CA ALA A 79 -9.67 -17.80 -5.32
C ALA A 79 -9.35 -18.65 -6.55
N TYR A 80 -8.08 -19.02 -6.74
CA TYR A 80 -7.66 -19.88 -7.85
C TYR A 80 -8.30 -21.27 -7.77
N SER A 81 -8.32 -21.88 -6.58
CA SER A 81 -8.95 -23.19 -6.38
C SER A 81 -10.45 -23.17 -6.63
N ALA A 82 -11.16 -22.15 -6.14
CA ALA A 82 -12.59 -21.97 -6.35
C ALA A 82 -12.92 -21.75 -7.84
N MET A 83 -12.12 -20.93 -8.54
CA MET A 83 -12.27 -20.71 -9.97
C MET A 83 -12.04 -21.99 -10.78
N GLN A 84 -11.01 -22.77 -10.43
CA GLN A 84 -10.74 -24.04 -11.10
C GLN A 84 -11.87 -25.05 -10.91
N TRP A 85 -12.40 -25.16 -9.69
CA TRP A 85 -13.59 -25.98 -9.42
C TRP A 85 -14.81 -25.50 -10.21
N ALA A 86 -15.07 -24.19 -10.24
CA ALA A 86 -16.18 -23.61 -10.98
C ALA A 86 -16.09 -23.89 -12.48
N ASN A 87 -14.90 -23.75 -13.07
CA ASN A 87 -14.65 -24.04 -14.48
C ASN A 87 -14.91 -25.51 -14.82
N GLN A 88 -14.41 -26.44 -14.00
CA GLN A 88 -14.63 -27.87 -14.19
C GLN A 88 -16.10 -28.24 -14.04
N LYS A 89 -16.78 -27.69 -13.02
CA LYS A 89 -18.21 -27.91 -12.80
C LYS A 89 -19.06 -27.38 -13.95
N ASN A 90 -18.74 -26.18 -14.44
CA ASN A 90 -19.42 -25.58 -15.60
C ASN A 90 -19.25 -26.44 -16.86
N ALA A 91 -18.01 -26.88 -17.15
CA ALA A 91 -17.73 -27.75 -18.29
C ALA A 91 -18.48 -29.08 -18.19
N TYR A 92 -18.54 -29.67 -16.99
CA TYR A 92 -19.26 -30.92 -16.76
C TYR A 92 -20.77 -30.78 -16.96
N LEU A 93 -21.41 -29.73 -16.43
CA LEU A 93 -22.84 -29.49 -16.59
C LEU A 93 -23.24 -29.27 -18.06
N ASN A 94 -22.37 -28.64 -18.85
CA ASN A 94 -22.57 -28.44 -20.29
C ASN A 94 -22.20 -29.67 -21.14
N SER A 95 -21.67 -30.73 -20.53
CA SER A 95 -21.34 -31.98 -21.21
C SER A 95 -22.58 -32.86 -21.45
N LYS A 96 -22.46 -33.86 -22.33
CA LYS A 96 -23.56 -34.79 -22.63
C LYS A 96 -24.00 -35.58 -21.38
N ALA A 97 -23.04 -36.07 -20.59
CA ALA A 97 -23.32 -36.79 -19.36
C ALA A 97 -23.99 -35.89 -18.30
N GLY A 98 -23.49 -34.66 -18.13
CA GLY A 98 -24.08 -33.70 -17.19
C GLY A 98 -25.50 -33.29 -17.54
N ARG A 99 -25.83 -33.16 -18.84
CA ARG A 99 -27.21 -32.89 -19.28
C ARG A 99 -28.15 -34.08 -19.04
N ALA A 100 -27.68 -35.31 -19.18
CA ALA A 100 -28.48 -36.49 -18.88
C ALA A 100 -28.80 -36.58 -17.39
N GLU A 101 -27.80 -36.43 -16.52
CA GLU A 101 -28.00 -36.44 -15.06
C GLU A 101 -28.83 -35.26 -14.54
N ASN A 102 -28.74 -34.08 -15.19
CA ASN A 102 -29.54 -32.93 -14.82
C ASN A 102 -31.01 -33.08 -15.22
N ASN A 103 -31.29 -33.71 -16.37
CA ASN A 103 -32.64 -33.99 -16.83
C ASN A 103 -33.31 -35.14 -16.04
N GLU A 104 -32.53 -36.06 -15.48
CA GLU A 104 -33.04 -37.16 -14.64
C GLU A 104 -33.45 -36.68 -13.23
N LYS A 105 -32.86 -35.58 -12.75
CA LYS A 105 -33.11 -35.02 -11.42
C LYS A 105 -34.18 -33.92 -11.38
N ALA A 106 -34.75 -33.54 -12.53
CA ALA A 106 -35.83 -32.57 -12.68
C ALA A 106 -37.18 -33.29 -12.79
#